data_AF-A0A1Y5F6T4-F1
#
_entry.id   AF-A0A1Y5F6T4-F1
#
_cell.length_a   1.000
_cell.length_b   1.000
_cell.length_c   1.000
_cell.angle_alpha   90.00
_cell.angle_beta   90.00
_cell.angle_gamma   90.00
#
_symmetry.space_group_name_H-M   'P 1'
#
loop_
_entity.id
_entity.type
_entity.pdbx_description
1 polymer ?
#
loop_
_entity_poly.entity_id
_entity_poly.type
_entity_poly.pdbx_seq_one_letter_code
_entity_poly.pdbx_strand_id
1 'polypeptide(L)' 'MWDKKWVKTTGLALSYPSTILISAIGMKELVERNILSKTWGTIIFLAIIFNTIYLMIYYALKNKNKS' A
#
# COMPACT_ATOMS: atom_id res chain seq x y z
N MET A 1 -10.47 -9.95 26.02
CA MET A 1 -11.09 -8.86 25.23
C MET A 1 -9.95 -8.11 24.56
N TRP A 2 -9.85 -8.11 23.23
CA TRP A 2 -8.66 -7.61 22.52
C TRP A 2 -8.39 -6.15 22.88
N ASP A 3 -7.20 -5.89 23.40
CA ASP A 3 -6.78 -4.56 23.82
C ASP A 3 -6.79 -3.62 22.60
N LYS A 4 -7.53 -2.51 22.67
CA LYS A 4 -7.72 -1.58 21.54
C LYS A 4 -6.37 -1.08 20.98
N LYS A 5 -5.34 -1.01 21.82
CA LYS A 5 -3.98 -0.62 21.44
C LYS A 5 -3.32 -1.64 20.50
N TRP A 6 -3.48 -2.94 20.77
CA TRP A 6 -2.92 -4.01 19.94
C TRP A 6 -3.59 -4.08 18.58
N VAL A 7 -4.92 -3.99 18.52
CA VAL A 7 -5.66 -3.98 17.24
C VAL A 7 -5.24 -2.81 16.36
N LYS A 8 -5.01 -1.62 16.94
CA LYS A 8 -4.56 -0.44 16.19
C LYS A 8 -3.16 -0.60 15.62
N THR A 9 -2.20 -1.04 16.43
CA THR A 9 -0.81 -1.24 15.98
C THR A 9 -0.71 -2.34 14.92
N THR A 10 -1.38 -3.47 15.16
CA THR A 10 -1.38 -4.61 14.22
C THR A 10 -2.11 -4.26 12.93
N GLY A 11 -3.24 -3.54 13.00
CA GLY A 11 -3.96 -3.08 11.81
C GLY A 11 -3.14 -2.10 10.96
N LEU A 12 -2.40 -1.19 11.59
CA LEU A 12 -1.50 -0.28 10.88
C LEU A 12 -0.34 -1.05 10.21
N ALA A 13 0.28 -1.99 10.94
CA ALA A 13 1.38 -2.79 10.41
C ALA A 13 0.94 -3.69 9.24
N LEU A 14 -0.27 -4.27 9.31
CA LEU A 14 -0.81 -5.13 8.25
C LEU A 14 -1.36 -4.34 7.07
N SER A 15 -1.82 -3.11 7.25
CA SER A 15 -2.41 -2.31 6.17
C SER A 15 -1.49 -2.20 4.95
N TYR A 16 -0.21 -1.88 5.15
CA TYR A 16 0.77 -1.72 4.08
C TYR A 16 1.03 -3.00 3.28
N PRO A 17 1.44 -4.14 3.88
CA PRO A 17 1.65 -5.38 3.14
C PRO A 17 0.34 -5.90 2.50
N SER A 18 -0.82 -5.72 3.14
CA SER A 18 -2.12 -6.10 2.55
C SER A 18 -2.46 -5.27 1.31
N THR A 19 -2.25 -3.95 1.33
CA THR A 19 -2.46 -3.08 0.16
C THR A 19 -1.53 -3.44 -0.99
N ILE A 20 -0.26 -3.76 -0.70
CA ILE A 20 0.70 -4.20 -1.72
C ILE A 20 0.27 -5.53 -2.34
N LEU A 21 -0.16 -6.51 -1.53
CA LEU A 21 -0.65 -7.80 -2.01
C LEU A 21 -1.88 -7.66 -2.92
N ILE A 22 -2.89 -6.91 -2.48
CA ILE A 22 -4.11 -6.70 -3.28
C ILE A 22 -3.78 -5.98 -4.59
N SER A 23 -2.91 -4.97 -4.54
CA SER A 23 -2.46 -4.25 -5.74
C SER A 23 -1.71 -5.17 -6.71
N ALA A 24 -0.89 -6.09 -6.20
CA ALA A 24 -0.17 -7.05 -7.01
C ALA A 24 -1.12 -8.04 -7.71
N ILE A 25 -2.11 -8.56 -6.97
CA ILE A 25 -3.14 -9.46 -7.51
C ILE A 25 -3.97 -8.74 -8.58
N GLY A 26 -4.43 -7.53 -8.30
CA GLY A 26 -5.20 -6.72 -9.25
C GLY A 26 -4.40 -6.41 -10.52
N MET A 27 -3.11 -6.08 -10.38
CA MET A 27 -2.25 -5.81 -11.53
C MET A 27 -1.99 -7.07 -12.36
N LYS A 28 -1.78 -8.22 -11.71
CA LYS A 28 -1.63 -9.51 -12.38
C LYS A 28 -2.86 -9.81 -13.24
N GLU A 29 -4.06 -9.66 -12.67
CA GLU A 29 -5.32 -9.91 -13.36
C GLU A 29 -5.50 -8.99 -14.58
N LEU A 30 -5.14 -7.70 -14.46
CA LEU A 30 -5.21 -6.73 -15.55
C LEU A 30 -4.24 -7.05 -16.70
N VAL A 31 -3.05 -7.55 -16.38
CA VAL A 31 -2.07 -8.00 -17.37
C VAL A 31 -2.51 -9.30 -18.04
N GLU A 32 -3.05 -10.26 -17.28
CA GLU A 32 -3.55 -11.54 -17.81
C GLU A 32 -4.75 -11.35 -18.74
N ARG A 33 -5.60 -10.35 -18.47
CA ARG A 33 -6.73 -9.97 -19.33
C ARG A 33 -6.35 -9.13 -20.55
N ASN A 34 -5.06 -8.90 -20.80
CA ASN A 34 -4.56 -8.02 -21.87
C ASN A 34 -5.10 -6.58 -21.82
N ILE A 35 -5.59 -6.12 -20.65
CA ILE A 35 -6.00 -4.72 -20.45
C ILE A 35 -4.77 -3.83 -20.34
N LEU A 36 -3.69 -4.36 -19.75
CA LEU A 36 -2.40 -3.69 -19.62
C LEU A 36 -1.28 -4.58 -20.16
N SER A 37 -0.33 -3.98 -20.88
CA SER A 37 0.92 -4.65 -21.22
C SER A 37 1.74 -4.91 -19.95
N LYS A 38 2.51 -6.01 -19.94
CA LYS A 38 3.33 -6.44 -18.81
C LYS A 38 4.23 -5.32 -18.28
N THR A 39 4.84 -4.54 -19.18
CA THR A 39 5.69 -3.40 -18.83
C THR A 39 4.91 -2.31 -18.10
N TRP A 40 3.73 -1.94 -18.61
CA TRP A 40 2.87 -0.94 -17.99
C TRP A 40 2.33 -1.39 -16.65
N GLY A 41 1.99 -2.69 -16.51
CA GLY A 41 1.57 -3.26 -15.23
C GLY A 41 2.67 -3.14 -14.17
N THR A 42 3.92 -3.43 -14.51
CA THR A 42 5.05 -3.27 -13.59
C THR A 42 5.29 -1.80 -13.20
N ILE A 43 5.21 -0.87 -14.17
CA ILE A 43 5.38 0.57 -13.90
C ILE A 43 4.30 1.08 -12.93
N ILE A 44 3.03 0.75 -13.18
CA ILE A 44 1.92 1.18 -12.33
C ILE A 44 2.05 0.58 -10.93
N PHE A 45 2.44 -0.70 -10.83
CA PHE A 45 2.66 -1.34 -9.53
C PHE A 45 3.79 -0.66 -8.72
N LEU A 46 4.91 -0.34 -9.37
CA LEU A 46 5.99 0.43 -8.75
C LEU A 46 5.52 1.82 -8.31
N ALA A 47 4.73 2.51 -9.14
CA ALA A 47 4.16 3.82 -8.79
C ALA A 47 3.27 3.75 -7.54
N ILE A 48 2.47 2.69 -7.39
CA ILE A 48 1.65 2.46 -6.18
C ILE A 48 2.54 2.28 -4.95
N ILE A 49 3.61 1.47 -5.04
CA ILE A 49 4.55 1.26 -3.92
C ILE A 49 5.20 2.58 -3.52
N PHE A 50 5.78 3.31 -4.47
CA PHE A 50 6.45 4.59 -4.19
C PHE A 50 5.49 5.62 -3.59
N ASN A 51 4.27 5.72 -4.12
CA ASN A 51 3.25 6.62 -3.58
C ASN A 51 2.87 6.25 -2.14
N THR A 52 2.69 4.94 -1.86
CA THR A 52 2.35 4.46 -0.52
C THR A 52 3.45 4.79 0.50
N ILE A 53 4.71 4.58 0.14
CA ILE A 53 5.86 4.93 0.99
C ILE A 53 5.96 6.45 1.18
N TYR A 54 5.79 7.22 0.10
CA TYR A 54 5.82 8.68 0.15
C TYR A 54 4.74 9.23 1.10
N LEU A 55 3.50 8.76 0.98
CA LEU A 55 2.40 9.15 1.86
C LEU A 55 2.66 8.77 3.30
N MET A 56 3.19 7.57 3.56
CA MET A 56 3.54 7.13 4.92
C MET A 56 4.54 8.10 5.57
N ILE A 57 5.62 8.44 4.86
CA ILE A 57 6.64 9.38 5.35
C ILE A 57 6.05 10.78 5.51
N TYR A 58 5.32 11.27 4.51
CA TYR A 58 4.70 12.59 4.53
C TYR A 58 3.75 12.76 5.72
N TYR A 59 2.88 11.78 5.97
CA TYR A 59 1.97 11.82 7.11
C TYR A 59 2.69 11.65 8.45
N ALA A 60 3.73 10.83 8.52
CA ALA A 60 4.57 10.71 9.71
C ALA A 60 5.22 12.06 10.07
N LEU A 61 5.78 12.76 9.08
CA LEU A 61 6.37 14.09 9.26
C LEU A 61 5.32 15.16 9.59
N LYS A 62 4.21 15.18 8.87
CA LYS A 62 3.12 16.16 9.09
C LYS A 62 2.47 16.02 10.46
N ASN A 63 2.26 14.79 10.95
CA ASN A 63 1.72 14.57 12.28
C ASN A 63 2.73 14.83 13.40
N LYS A 64 4.04 14.82 13.11
CA LYS A 64 5.08 15.20 14.07
C LYS A 64 5.02 16.69 14.43
N ASN A 65 4.59 17.55 13.50
CA ASN A 65 4.39 18.99 13.71
C ASN A 65 3.09 19.34 14.46
N LYS A 66 2.27 18.35 14.84
CA LYS A 66 1.05 18.55 15.66
C LYS A 66 1.22 18.11 17.11
N SER A 67 2.44 17.78 17.54
CA SER A 67 2.77 17.44 18.93
C SER A 67 3.53 18.56 19.62
#